data_AF-A0AA40VJT4-F1
#
_entry.id   AF-A0AA40VJT4-F1
#
_cell.length_a   1.000
_cell.length_b   1.000
_cell.length_c   1.000
_cell.angle_alpha   90.00
_cell.angle_beta   90.00
_cell.angle_gamma   90.00
#
_symmetry.space_group_name_H-M   'P 1'
#
loop_
_entity.id
_entity.type
_entity.pdbx_description
1 polymer ?
#
loop_
_entity_poly.entity_id
_entity_poly.type
_entity_poly.pdbx_seq_one_letter_code
_entity_poly.pdbx_strand_id
1 'polypeptide(L)'
;MYAGNGSVSSLPHPARQGLLQTEEYARAVLSVGVTLSSELQLEERLSARMGRQTRLASDDRPVLRVVLDEAVLRRPVGGPAVMRAQLKRLLDAASERHITVQGLPFDQGEHDVMGGSLTILTLPDGSDVAYTEGAHYGQLIEETDEVRTFALAYHQLTAAALPPLMSLEMIGSVMEENHRGAKVPSRSERRRVAQEQLQQSGRRGLRGSGGRIPRRRPRP
;
A
#
# COMPACT_ATOMS: atom_id res chain seq x y z
N MET A 1 -36.96 9.98 6.71
CA MET A 1 -35.61 10.47 7.03
C MET A 1 -34.88 9.37 7.77
N TYR A 2 -34.07 8.57 7.06
CA TYR A 2 -33.16 7.60 7.67
C TYR A 2 -31.75 8.05 7.32
N ALA A 3 -31.17 8.90 8.16
CA ALA A 3 -29.74 9.21 8.12
C ALA A 3 -29.07 8.22 9.07
N GLY A 4 -28.70 7.05 8.55
CA GLY A 4 -27.93 6.06 9.30
C GLY A 4 -26.44 6.34 9.11
N ASN A 5 -25.73 6.65 10.20
CA ASN A 5 -24.28 6.81 10.20
C ASN A 5 -23.61 5.46 9.90
N GLY A 6 -23.26 5.23 8.64
CA GLY A 6 -22.46 4.07 8.26
C GLY A 6 -21.07 4.12 8.89
N SER A 7 -20.47 2.96 9.14
CA SER A 7 -19.09 2.87 9.62
C SER A 7 -18.22 2.21 8.56
N VAL A 8 -17.02 2.74 8.34
CA VAL A 8 -16.03 2.19 7.43
C VAL A 8 -14.83 1.76 8.26
N SER A 9 -14.54 0.47 8.26
CA SER A 9 -13.48 -0.15 9.04
C SER A 9 -12.51 -0.85 8.08
N SER A 10 -11.26 -0.41 7.97
CA SER A 10 -10.29 -0.93 6.99
C SER A 10 -8.97 -1.45 7.59
N LEU A 11 -8.40 -2.49 6.96
CA LEU A 11 -7.18 -3.25 7.36
C LEU A 11 -6.15 -3.32 6.20
N PRO A 12 -4.91 -3.85 6.40
CA PRO A 12 -3.75 -3.24 5.79
C PRO A 12 -3.55 -3.68 4.35
N HIS A 13 -4.14 -2.92 3.45
CA HIS A 13 -3.36 -2.34 2.36
C HIS A 13 -3.88 -0.94 1.99
N PRO A 14 -3.47 0.12 2.71
CA PRO A 14 -3.89 1.50 2.49
C PRO A 14 -3.47 2.10 1.14
N ALA A 15 -2.69 1.38 0.32
CA ALA A 15 -2.40 1.83 -1.04
C ALA A 15 -3.68 1.91 -1.90
N ARG A 16 -4.75 1.19 -1.54
CA ARG A 16 -5.95 1.08 -2.37
C ARG A 16 -7.16 1.83 -1.86
N GLN A 17 -7.31 1.87 -0.55
CA GLN A 17 -8.34 2.67 0.09
C GLN A 17 -7.82 4.08 0.29
N GLY A 18 -7.89 4.82 -0.81
CA GLY A 18 -7.46 6.21 -0.89
C GLY A 18 -8.34 7.17 -0.12
N LEU A 19 -8.95 6.78 1.00
CA LEU A 19 -9.78 7.66 1.84
C LEU A 19 -8.94 8.70 2.60
N LEU A 20 -7.72 8.34 2.99
CA LEU A 20 -6.78 9.22 3.68
C LEU A 20 -5.52 9.53 2.84
N GLN A 21 -5.58 9.33 1.52
CA GLN A 21 -4.43 9.57 0.64
C GLN A 21 -4.37 11.03 0.17
N THR A 22 -3.18 11.58 -0.04
CA THR A 22 -3.03 12.78 -0.86
C THR A 22 -3.15 12.41 -2.34
N GLU A 23 -3.47 13.39 -3.18
CA GLU A 23 -3.59 13.17 -4.63
C GLU A 23 -2.28 12.67 -5.22
N GLU A 24 -1.15 13.26 -4.84
CA GLU A 24 0.18 12.89 -5.34
C GLU A 24 0.57 11.47 -4.92
N TYR A 25 0.24 11.08 -3.68
CA TYR A 25 0.46 9.72 -3.21
C TYR A 25 -0.43 8.73 -3.98
N ALA A 26 -1.71 9.04 -4.13
CA ALA A 26 -2.65 8.22 -4.88
C ALA A 26 -2.20 8.03 -6.35
N ARG A 27 -1.80 9.12 -7.01
CA ARG A 27 -1.24 9.11 -8.37
C ARG A 27 0.01 8.25 -8.46
N ALA A 28 0.92 8.37 -7.50
CA ALA A 28 2.14 7.57 -7.45
C ALA A 28 1.87 6.07 -7.26
N VAL A 29 0.85 5.69 -6.47
CA VAL A 29 0.43 4.28 -6.34
C VAL A 29 -0.23 3.78 -7.63
N LEU A 30 -1.18 4.56 -8.17
CA LEU A 30 -1.96 4.16 -9.33
C LEU A 30 -1.09 4.00 -10.58
N SER A 31 -0.10 4.87 -10.78
CA SER A 31 0.80 4.87 -11.96
C SER A 31 1.66 3.61 -12.13
N VAL A 32 1.79 2.76 -11.10
CA VAL A 32 2.58 1.52 -11.16
C VAL A 32 1.79 0.34 -11.74
N GLY A 33 0.46 0.45 -11.86
CA GLY A 33 -0.39 -0.65 -12.33
C GLY A 33 -0.11 -1.06 -13.77
N VAL A 34 0.25 -2.34 -13.98
CA VAL A 34 0.49 -2.96 -15.31
C VAL A 34 -0.71 -2.84 -16.26
N THR A 35 -1.91 -2.62 -15.72
CA THR A 35 -3.17 -2.48 -16.48
C THR A 35 -3.45 -1.06 -16.98
N LEU A 36 -2.64 -0.05 -16.61
CA LEU A 36 -2.86 1.30 -17.11
C LEU A 36 -2.47 1.36 -18.59
N SER A 37 -3.48 1.55 -19.44
CA SER A 37 -3.32 1.59 -20.89
C SER A 37 -3.14 3.03 -21.40
N SER A 38 -3.43 4.05 -20.57
CA SER A 38 -3.29 5.47 -20.90
C SER A 38 -3.28 6.38 -19.66
N GLU A 39 -2.79 7.61 -19.82
CA GLU A 39 -2.86 8.69 -18.81
C GLU A 39 -4.31 9.04 -18.46
N LEU A 40 -5.22 8.98 -19.43
CA LEU A 40 -6.65 9.25 -19.21
C LEU A 40 -7.26 8.26 -18.19
N GLN A 41 -6.93 6.97 -18.29
CA GLN A 41 -7.39 5.97 -17.32
C GLN A 41 -6.81 6.19 -15.92
N LEU A 42 -5.59 6.74 -15.83
CA LEU A 42 -5.01 7.11 -14.54
C LEU A 42 -5.80 8.26 -13.90
N GLU A 43 -6.09 9.31 -14.66
CA GLU A 43 -6.86 10.47 -14.19
C GLU A 43 -8.29 10.08 -13.80
N GLU A 44 -8.97 9.22 -14.56
CA GLU A 44 -10.30 8.70 -14.19
C GLU A 44 -10.27 7.94 -12.86
N ARG A 45 -9.27 7.05 -12.67
CA ARG A 45 -9.11 6.29 -11.43
C ARG A 45 -8.73 7.19 -10.26
N LEU A 46 -7.90 8.20 -10.49
CA LEU A 46 -7.49 9.18 -9.49
C LEU A 46 -8.69 10.03 -9.07
N SER A 47 -9.45 10.57 -10.03
CA SER A 47 -10.67 11.33 -9.80
C SER A 47 -11.71 10.53 -9.02
N ALA A 48 -11.97 9.27 -9.42
CA ALA A 48 -12.87 8.40 -8.67
C ALA A 48 -12.38 8.13 -7.23
N ARG A 49 -11.07 8.01 -7.02
CA ARG A 49 -10.47 7.81 -5.69
C ARG A 49 -10.58 9.05 -4.81
N MET A 50 -10.28 10.23 -5.34
CA MET A 50 -10.41 11.51 -4.62
C MET A 50 -11.88 11.86 -4.37
N GLY A 51 -12.77 11.59 -5.32
CA GLY A 51 -14.21 11.77 -5.19
C GLY A 51 -14.79 10.99 -3.99
N ARG A 52 -14.31 9.77 -3.72
CA ARG A 52 -14.73 9.02 -2.53
C ARG A 52 -14.36 9.69 -1.20
N GLN A 53 -13.27 10.45 -1.15
CA GLN A 53 -12.87 11.16 0.08
C GLN A 53 -13.87 12.24 0.48
N THR A 54 -14.60 12.81 -0.49
CA THR A 54 -15.57 13.88 -0.22
C THR A 54 -16.65 13.46 0.76
N ARG A 55 -16.99 12.16 0.84
CA ARG A 55 -17.91 11.61 1.83
C ARG A 55 -17.41 11.71 3.28
N LEU A 56 -16.11 11.84 3.52
CA LEU A 56 -15.60 12.05 4.89
C LEU A 56 -15.83 13.49 5.37
N ALA A 57 -16.06 14.42 4.45
CA ALA A 57 -16.30 15.82 4.75
C ALA A 57 -17.79 16.18 4.84
N SER A 58 -18.72 15.24 4.62
CA SER A 58 -20.16 15.50 4.64
C SER A 58 -20.72 15.62 6.07
N ASP A 59 -21.96 16.13 6.18
CA ASP A 59 -22.68 16.20 7.45
C ASP A 59 -23.07 14.80 7.96
N ASP A 60 -23.31 13.86 7.04
CA ASP A 60 -23.58 12.44 7.31
C ASP A 60 -22.33 11.55 7.27
N ARG A 61 -21.16 12.15 7.55
CA ARG A 61 -19.86 11.46 7.42
C ARG A 61 -19.83 10.13 8.18
N PRO A 62 -19.25 9.08 7.59
CA PRO A 62 -19.14 7.79 8.25
C PRO A 62 -18.07 7.83 9.35
N VAL A 63 -18.21 6.98 10.37
CA VAL A 63 -17.11 6.74 11.31
C VAL A 63 -16.05 5.91 10.59
N LEU A 64 -14.81 6.41 10.55
CA LEU A 64 -13.71 5.77 9.86
C LEU A 64 -12.71 5.19 10.87
N ARG A 65 -12.43 3.90 10.78
CA ARG A 65 -11.39 3.22 11.56
C ARG A 65 -10.43 2.53 10.61
N VAL A 66 -9.14 2.80 10.75
CA VAL A 66 -8.11 2.32 9.84
C VAL A 66 -6.96 1.71 10.60
N VAL A 67 -6.59 0.49 10.25
CA VAL A 67 -5.35 -0.16 10.70
C VAL A 67 -4.35 -0.17 9.54
N LEU A 68 -3.20 0.46 9.76
CA LEU A 68 -2.12 0.61 8.78
C LEU A 68 -0.93 -0.25 9.17
N ASP A 69 -0.51 -1.15 8.28
CA ASP A 69 0.73 -1.91 8.46
C ASP A 69 1.96 -1.00 8.35
N GLU A 70 2.95 -1.24 9.22
CA GLU A 70 4.22 -0.53 9.24
C GLU A 70 4.92 -0.46 7.88
N ALA A 71 4.81 -1.52 7.06
CA ALA A 71 5.34 -1.56 5.71
C ALA A 71 4.79 -0.45 4.84
N VAL A 72 3.55 -0.03 5.04
CA VAL A 72 2.98 1.09 4.27
C VAL A 72 3.63 2.38 4.70
N LEU A 73 3.74 2.61 6.00
CA LEU A 73 4.31 3.83 6.55
C LEU A 73 5.78 4.00 6.13
N ARG A 74 6.50 2.89 5.97
CA ARG A 74 7.92 2.88 5.63
C ARG A 74 8.23 2.70 4.14
N ARG A 75 7.31 2.16 3.33
CA ARG A 75 7.57 1.93 1.89
C ARG A 75 7.59 3.28 1.14
N PRO A 76 8.71 3.65 0.48
CA PRO A 76 8.76 4.91 -0.25
C PRO A 76 7.83 4.90 -1.46
N VAL A 77 6.92 5.87 -1.53
CA VAL A 77 5.97 6.07 -2.63
C VAL A 77 6.05 7.52 -3.08
N GLY A 78 6.14 7.77 -4.39
CA GLY A 78 6.18 9.13 -4.96
C GLY A 78 7.41 9.97 -4.59
N GLY A 79 8.36 9.41 -3.84
CA GLY A 79 9.55 10.11 -3.34
C GLY A 79 9.35 10.70 -1.94
N PRO A 80 10.42 11.22 -1.30
CA PRO A 80 10.39 11.64 0.10
C PRO A 80 9.37 12.75 0.41
N ALA A 81 9.19 13.71 -0.51
CA ALA A 81 8.24 14.81 -0.32
C ALA A 81 6.78 14.32 -0.33
N VAL A 82 6.43 13.45 -1.29
CA VAL A 82 5.10 12.85 -1.39
C VAL A 82 4.82 11.97 -0.17
N MET A 83 5.78 11.15 0.23
CA MET A 83 5.63 10.30 1.41
C MET A 83 5.45 11.13 2.70
N ARG A 84 6.20 12.22 2.86
CA ARG A 84 6.04 13.13 4.00
C ARG A 84 4.67 13.80 4.02
N ALA A 85 4.20 14.28 2.86
CA ALA A 85 2.86 14.87 2.74
C ALA A 85 1.77 13.85 3.10
N GLN A 86 1.92 12.59 2.65
CA GLN A 86 1.03 11.50 3.00
C GLN A 86 1.00 11.22 4.50
N LEU A 87 2.16 11.08 5.15
CA LEU A 87 2.24 10.83 6.59
C LEU A 87 1.65 12.00 7.40
N LYS A 88 1.91 13.24 6.98
CA LYS A 88 1.27 14.41 7.57
C LYS A 88 -0.26 14.36 7.44
N ARG A 89 -0.78 13.99 6.26
CA ARG A 89 -2.23 13.85 6.03
C ARG A 89 -2.88 12.84 6.97
N LEU A 90 -2.19 11.73 7.28
CA LEU A 90 -2.66 10.74 8.25
C LEU A 90 -2.73 11.31 9.67
N LEU A 91 -1.70 12.05 10.10
CA LEU A 91 -1.68 12.73 11.40
C LEU A 91 -2.80 13.77 11.50
N ASP A 92 -2.98 14.59 10.45
CA ASP A 92 -4.04 15.59 10.40
C ASP A 92 -5.43 14.93 10.46
N ALA A 93 -5.64 13.82 9.74
CA ALA A 93 -6.91 13.08 9.74
C ALA A 93 -7.25 12.54 11.13
N ALA A 94 -6.26 12.01 11.84
CA ALA A 94 -6.46 11.45 13.18
C ALA A 94 -6.82 12.50 14.24
N SER A 95 -6.72 13.80 13.93
CA SER A 95 -7.25 14.85 14.81
C SER A 95 -8.78 14.96 14.77
N GLU A 96 -9.44 14.37 13.77
CA GLU A 96 -10.89 14.38 13.63
C GLU A 96 -11.53 13.29 14.50
N ARG A 97 -12.51 13.66 15.33
CA ARG A 97 -13.15 12.72 16.30
C ARG A 97 -13.81 11.49 15.68
N HIS A 98 -14.16 11.54 14.39
CA HIS A 98 -14.81 10.45 13.68
C HIS A 98 -13.81 9.52 12.96
N ILE A 99 -12.51 9.83 13.02
CA ILE A 99 -11.43 9.07 12.37
C ILE A 99 -10.52 8.49 13.44
N THR A 100 -10.28 7.18 13.39
CA THR A 100 -9.27 6.51 14.20
C THR A 100 -8.24 5.87 13.29
N VAL A 101 -6.97 6.20 13.51
CA VAL A 101 -5.84 5.60 12.78
C VAL A 101 -4.98 4.82 13.77
N GLN A 102 -4.76 3.55 13.48
CA GLN A 102 -3.88 2.68 14.24
C GLN A 102 -2.78 2.11 13.36
N GLY A 103 -1.58 1.97 13.91
CA GLY A 103 -0.44 1.32 13.27
C GLY A 103 -0.32 -0.13 13.73
N LEU A 104 -0.09 -1.04 12.80
CA LEU A 104 0.28 -2.42 13.09
C LEU A 104 1.81 -2.57 12.92
N PRO A 105 2.56 -2.69 14.02
CA PRO A 105 4.01 -2.78 13.98
C PRO A 105 4.48 -4.17 13.53
N PHE A 106 5.69 -4.23 12.97
CA PHE A 106 6.28 -5.48 12.47
C PHE A 106 6.55 -6.54 13.53
N ASP A 107 6.70 -6.13 14.79
CA ASP A 107 6.92 -7.03 15.92
C ASP A 107 5.70 -7.91 16.23
N GLN A 108 4.51 -7.53 15.76
CA GLN A 108 3.31 -8.35 15.87
C GLN A 108 3.32 -9.58 14.96
N GLY A 109 4.22 -9.64 13.98
CA GLY A 109 4.40 -10.81 13.13
C GLY A 109 3.23 -11.05 12.17
N GLU A 110 2.87 -12.32 11.99
CA GLU A 110 1.84 -12.73 11.04
C GLU A 110 0.40 -12.36 11.46
N HIS A 111 -0.45 -12.15 10.47
CA HIS A 111 -1.89 -11.96 10.69
C HIS A 111 -2.71 -12.39 9.46
N ASP A 112 -4.00 -12.68 9.65
CA ASP A 112 -4.89 -13.28 8.64
C ASP A 112 -5.14 -12.42 7.38
N VAL A 113 -4.66 -11.17 7.37
CA VAL A 113 -4.94 -10.18 6.32
C VAL A 113 -3.66 -9.77 5.56
N MET A 114 -2.53 -10.45 5.78
CA MET A 114 -1.26 -10.12 5.11
C MET A 114 -1.32 -10.19 3.57
N GLY A 115 -2.30 -10.90 3.00
CA GLY A 115 -2.45 -11.12 1.56
C GLY A 115 -3.16 -9.99 0.78
N GLY A 116 -3.70 -8.97 1.44
CA GLY A 116 -4.47 -7.92 0.75
C GLY A 116 -5.03 -6.86 1.70
N SER A 117 -5.98 -6.05 1.22
CA SER A 117 -6.79 -5.19 2.10
C SER A 117 -8.15 -5.81 2.37
N LEU A 118 -8.66 -5.55 3.57
CA LEU A 118 -10.03 -5.84 3.95
C LEU A 118 -10.71 -4.54 4.40
N THR A 119 -11.96 -4.36 4.02
CA THR A 119 -12.85 -3.34 4.57
C THR A 119 -14.20 -3.88 4.93
N ILE A 120 -14.67 -3.52 6.11
CA ILE A 120 -16.02 -3.73 6.56
C ILE A 120 -16.76 -2.40 6.43
N LEU A 121 -17.88 -2.42 5.71
CA LEU A 121 -18.80 -1.29 5.57
C LEU A 121 -20.08 -1.65 6.29
N THR A 122 -20.45 -0.86 7.29
CA THR A 122 -21.77 -0.92 7.91
C THR A 122 -22.69 0.04 7.17
N LEU A 123 -23.76 -0.49 6.58
CA LEU A 123 -24.75 0.27 5.81
C LEU A 123 -25.78 0.95 6.73
N PRO A 124 -26.54 1.94 6.24
CA PRO A 124 -27.54 2.66 7.04
C PRO A 124 -28.66 1.79 7.60
N ASP A 125 -28.90 0.62 7.00
CA ASP A 125 -29.86 -0.39 7.47
C ASP A 125 -29.29 -1.32 8.57
N GLY A 126 -28.02 -1.12 8.94
CA GLY A 126 -27.31 -1.91 9.95
C GLY A 126 -26.70 -3.21 9.43
N SER A 127 -26.83 -3.50 8.14
CA SER A 127 -26.14 -4.65 7.53
C SER A 127 -24.66 -4.34 7.32
N ASP A 128 -23.82 -5.36 7.48
CA ASP A 128 -22.39 -5.27 7.18
C ASP A 128 -22.11 -5.93 5.84
N VAL A 129 -21.24 -5.31 5.05
CA VAL A 129 -20.64 -5.90 3.85
C VAL A 129 -19.12 -5.84 3.94
N ALA A 130 -18.46 -6.88 3.45
CA ALA A 130 -17.01 -6.94 3.41
C ALA A 130 -16.52 -6.68 1.97
N TYR A 131 -15.42 -5.94 1.85
CA TYR A 131 -14.73 -5.70 0.60
C TYR A 131 -13.28 -6.12 0.77
N THR A 132 -12.87 -7.16 0.02
CA THR A 132 -11.48 -7.57 -0.03
C THR A 132 -10.85 -7.10 -1.33
N GLU A 133 -9.59 -6.69 -1.29
CA GLU A 133 -8.87 -6.27 -2.49
C GLU A 133 -7.44 -6.81 -2.49
N GLY A 134 -7.13 -7.60 -3.53
CA GLY A 134 -5.81 -8.14 -3.83
C GLY A 134 -5.18 -7.46 -5.05
N ALA A 135 -4.01 -7.94 -5.49
CA ALA A 135 -3.19 -7.29 -6.54
C ALA A 135 -3.96 -6.89 -7.82
N HIS A 136 -4.94 -7.69 -8.25
CA HIS A 136 -5.64 -7.50 -9.54
C HIS A 136 -7.15 -7.70 -9.47
N TYR A 137 -7.69 -7.97 -8.28
CA TYR A 137 -9.11 -8.23 -8.09
C TYR A 137 -9.58 -7.58 -6.79
N GLY A 138 -10.84 -7.17 -6.78
CA GLY A 138 -11.56 -6.79 -5.58
C GLY A 138 -12.88 -7.54 -5.55
N GLN A 139 -13.31 -7.97 -4.38
CA GLN A 139 -14.51 -8.76 -4.18
C GLN A 139 -15.36 -8.09 -3.11
N LEU A 140 -16.62 -7.81 -3.48
CA LEU A 140 -17.65 -7.43 -2.53
C LEU A 140 -18.32 -8.71 -2.02
N ILE A 141 -18.51 -8.77 -0.71
CA ILE A 141 -18.95 -9.94 0.03
C ILE A 141 -20.13 -9.50 0.88
N GLU A 142 -21.30 -10.08 0.59
CA GLU A 142 -22.58 -9.76 1.22
C GLU A 142 -23.14 -10.97 1.99
N GLU A 143 -22.53 -12.15 1.82
CA GLU A 143 -22.92 -13.37 2.53
C GLU A 143 -22.60 -13.21 4.03
N THR A 144 -23.62 -13.36 4.88
CA THR A 144 -23.56 -12.92 6.28
C THR A 144 -22.51 -13.67 7.09
N ASP A 145 -22.32 -14.97 6.87
CA ASP A 145 -21.35 -15.75 7.64
C ASP A 145 -19.91 -15.47 7.19
N GLU A 146 -19.69 -15.24 5.90
CA GLU A 146 -18.42 -14.79 5.34
C GLU A 146 -18.06 -13.38 5.84
N VAL A 147 -19.01 -12.43 5.84
CA VAL A 147 -18.82 -11.08 6.38
C VAL A 147 -18.45 -11.13 7.86
N ARG A 148 -19.11 -11.98 8.66
CA ARG A 148 -18.79 -12.16 10.09
C ARG A 148 -17.37 -12.67 10.30
N THR A 149 -16.90 -13.58 9.44
CA THR A 149 -15.53 -14.10 9.48
C THR A 149 -14.52 -12.98 9.25
N PHE A 150 -14.76 -12.14 8.24
CA PHE A 150 -13.93 -10.96 7.97
C PHE A 150 -14.00 -9.91 9.08
N ALA A 151 -15.18 -9.66 9.66
CA ALA A 151 -15.33 -8.76 10.80
C ALA A 151 -14.53 -9.26 12.02
N LEU A 152 -14.50 -10.58 12.28
CA LEU A 152 -13.68 -11.14 13.34
C LEU A 152 -12.19 -10.90 13.09
N ALA A 153 -11.71 -11.14 11.87
CA ALA A 153 -10.33 -10.85 11.48
C ALA A 153 -9.99 -9.35 11.66
N TYR A 154 -10.94 -8.46 11.34
CA TYR A 154 -10.84 -7.03 11.61
C TYR A 154 -10.66 -6.71 13.09
N HIS A 155 -11.49 -7.29 13.94
CA HIS A 155 -11.41 -7.05 15.38
C HIS A 155 -10.10 -7.57 15.98
N GLN A 156 -9.64 -8.75 15.57
CA GLN A 156 -8.36 -9.30 16.01
C GLN A 156 -7.19 -8.39 15.60
N LEU A 157 -7.19 -7.90 14.36
CA LEU A 157 -6.13 -7.01 13.91
C LEU A 157 -6.14 -5.66 14.63
N THR A 158 -7.33 -5.12 14.88
CA THR A 158 -7.49 -3.88 15.66
C THR A 158 -6.97 -4.05 17.09
N ALA A 159 -7.17 -5.22 17.69
CA ALA A 159 -6.67 -5.55 19.03
C ALA A 159 -5.14 -5.74 19.06
N ALA A 160 -4.55 -6.21 17.97
CA ALA A 160 -3.10 -6.31 17.82
C ALA A 160 -2.44 -4.97 17.43
N ALA A 161 -3.18 -4.03 16.85
CA ALA A 161 -2.64 -2.73 16.47
C ALA A 161 -2.31 -1.87 17.70
N LEU A 162 -1.34 -0.96 17.55
CA LEU A 162 -1.00 0.00 18.57
C LEU A 162 -2.22 0.84 18.98
N PRO A 163 -2.30 1.29 20.24
CA PRO A 163 -3.27 2.30 20.64
C PRO A 163 -3.15 3.55 19.76
N PRO A 164 -4.24 4.32 19.56
CA PRO A 164 -4.22 5.48 18.66
C PRO A 164 -3.08 6.47 18.94
N LEU A 165 -2.82 6.80 20.21
CA LEU A 165 -1.74 7.74 20.56
C LEU A 165 -0.35 7.22 20.16
N MET A 166 -0.03 5.96 20.48
CA MET A 166 1.24 5.32 20.09
C MET A 166 1.35 5.17 18.57
N SER A 167 0.23 5.00 17.88
CA SER A 167 0.19 4.96 16.42
C SER A 167 0.58 6.30 15.80
N LEU A 168 0.15 7.42 16.41
CA LEU A 168 0.55 8.75 15.96
C LEU A 168 2.04 9.02 16.20
N GLU A 169 2.58 8.56 17.34
CA GLU A 169 4.02 8.61 17.63
C GLU A 169 4.82 7.83 16.59
N MET A 170 4.37 6.62 16.24
CA MET A 170 4.97 5.79 15.19
C MET A 170 4.95 6.49 13.83
N ILE A 171 3.80 7.03 13.41
CA ILE A 171 3.67 7.75 12.14
C ILE A 171 4.59 8.99 12.12
N GLY A 172 4.64 9.74 13.22
CA GLY A 172 5.52 10.90 13.39
C GLY A 172 7.01 10.51 13.27
N SER A 173 7.42 9.46 13.97
CA SER A 173 8.79 8.93 13.92
C SER A 173 9.19 8.53 12.49
N VAL A 174 8.34 7.79 11.78
CA VAL A 174 8.59 7.39 10.39
C VAL A 174 8.66 8.60 9.45
N MET A 175 7.86 9.64 9.69
CA MET A 175 7.89 10.89 8.92
C MET A 175 9.24 11.62 9.09
N GLU A 176 9.78 11.66 10.31
CA GLU A 176 11.09 12.25 10.60
C GLU A 176 12.25 11.44 10.00
N GLU A 177 12.19 10.11 10.08
CA GLU A 177 13.20 9.22 9.49
C GLU A 177 13.26 9.38 7.96
N ASN A 178 12.10 9.43 7.30
CA ASN A 178 12.02 9.68 5.85
C ASN A 178 12.60 11.04 5.47
N HIS A 179 12.57 12.03 6.36
CA HIS A 179 13.23 13.32 6.15
C HIS A 179 14.76 13.22 6.20
N ARG A 180 15.31 12.25 6.95
CA ARG A 180 16.76 12.07 7.11
C ARG A 180 17.45 11.39 5.92
N GLY A 181 16.71 11.06 4.85
CA GLY A 181 17.24 10.52 3.61
C GLY A 181 17.74 9.08 3.75
N ALA A 182 17.07 8.13 3.12
CA ALA A 182 17.52 6.75 3.09
C ALA A 182 18.89 6.66 2.38
N LYS A 183 19.87 6.00 3.00
CA LYS A 183 21.19 5.66 2.42
C LYS A 183 21.12 4.62 1.27
N VAL A 184 19.93 4.40 0.72
CA VAL A 184 19.70 3.45 -0.37
C VAL A 184 19.83 4.22 -1.69
N PRO A 185 20.67 3.78 -2.64
CA PRO A 185 20.80 4.43 -3.94
C PRO A 185 19.43 4.58 -4.60
N SER A 186 19.18 5.74 -5.18
CA SER A 186 17.94 6.07 -5.86
C SER A 186 17.62 5.04 -6.96
N ARG A 187 16.35 4.95 -7.37
CA ARG A 187 15.92 3.99 -8.40
C ARG A 187 16.67 4.19 -9.72
N SER A 188 16.98 5.43 -10.07
CA SER A 188 17.80 5.78 -11.25
C SER A 188 19.25 5.30 -11.11
N GLU A 189 19.86 5.49 -9.94
CA GLU A 189 21.22 4.99 -9.65
C GLU A 189 21.29 3.47 -9.68
N ARG A 190 20.32 2.78 -9.07
CA ARG A 190 20.24 1.31 -9.15
C ARG A 190 20.04 0.82 -10.57
N ARG A 191 19.22 1.51 -11.38
CA ARG A 191 19.03 1.16 -12.80
C ARG A 191 20.30 1.38 -13.62
N ARG A 192 21.04 2.46 -13.36
CA ARG A 192 22.33 2.74 -14.00
C ARG A 192 23.35 1.65 -13.67
N VAL A 193 23.49 1.30 -12.39
CA VAL A 193 24.41 0.22 -11.96
C VAL A 193 24.01 -1.12 -12.57
N ALA A 194 22.72 -1.45 -12.66
CA ALA A 194 22.25 -2.66 -13.32
C ALA A 194 22.58 -2.68 -14.83
N GLN A 195 22.42 -1.54 -15.53
CA GLN A 195 22.80 -1.40 -16.94
C GLN A 195 24.32 -1.52 -17.16
N GLU A 196 25.13 -0.93 -16.27
CA GLU A 196 26.59 -1.04 -16.30
C GLU A 196 27.06 -2.49 -16.08
N GLN A 197 26.44 -3.22 -15.15
CA GLN A 197 26.75 -4.64 -14.89
C GLN A 197 26.37 -5.55 -16.07
N LEU A 198 25.27 -5.26 -16.76
CA LEU A 198 24.86 -5.97 -17.99
C LEU A 198 25.85 -5.71 -19.15
N GLN A 199 26.37 -4.49 -19.29
CA GLN A 199 27.37 -4.17 -20.32
C GLN A 199 28.75 -4.77 -20.01
N GLN A 200 29.13 -4.85 -18.74
CA GLN A 200 30.39 -5.45 -18.31
C GLN A 200 30.40 -6.99 -18.44
N SER A 201 29.27 -7.65 -18.19
CA SER A 201 29.14 -9.10 -18.40
C SER A 201 29.18 -9.48 -19.89
N GLY A 202 28.61 -8.66 -20.78
CA GLY A 202 28.73 -8.84 -22.23
C GLY A 202 30.16 -8.69 -22.78
N ARG A 203 31.01 -7.86 -22.15
CA ARG A 203 32.42 -7.70 -22.54
C ARG A 203 33.34 -8.84 -22.07
N ARG A 204 32.99 -9.56 -21.01
CA ARG A 204 33.76 -10.72 -20.52
C ARG A 204 33.54 -12.00 -21.35
N GLY A 205 32.49 -12.07 -22.17
CA GLY A 205 32.18 -13.23 -23.01
C GLY A 205 32.97 -13.34 -24.32
N LEU A 206 33.78 -12.34 -24.70
CA LEU A 206 34.47 -12.29 -26.00
C LEU A 206 36.00 -12.39 -25.93
N ARG A 207 36.58 -12.82 -24.80
CA ARG A 207 38.02 -13.09 -24.68
C ARG A 207 38.31 -14.42 -23.97
N GLY A 208 38.63 -15.43 -24.77
CA GLY A 208 39.13 -16.75 -24.35
C GLY A 208 38.21 -17.85 -24.87
N SER A 209 38.61 -18.81 -25.71
CA SER A 209 39.93 -19.39 -25.93
C SER A 209 39.95 -20.17 -27.25
N GLY A 210 40.76 -19.73 -28.23
CA GLY A 210 41.12 -20.54 -29.39
C GLY A 210 42.12 -21.62 -28.98
N GLY A 211 41.63 -22.72 -28.43
CA GLY A 211 42.44 -23.89 -28.07
C GLY A 211 42.74 -24.74 -29.30
N ARG A 212 44.03 -24.84 -29.66
CA ARG A 212 44.55 -25.72 -30.72
C ARG A 212 44.15 -27.19 -30.47
N ILE A 213 43.53 -27.81 -31.47
CA ILE A 213 43.24 -29.25 -31.51
C ILE A 213 44.55 -30.01 -31.83
N PRO A 214 45.00 -30.99 -31.03
CA PRO A 214 46.12 -31.83 -31.41
C PRO A 214 45.66 -32.98 -32.31
N ARG A 215 46.30 -33.11 -33.48
CA ARG A 215 46.09 -34.21 -34.43
C ARG A 215 46.59 -35.53 -33.84
N ARG A 216 45.70 -36.52 -33.70
CA ARG A 216 46.05 -37.91 -33.41
C ARG A 216 46.62 -38.60 -34.66
N ARG A 217 47.79 -39.23 -34.53
CA ARG A 217 48.34 -40.18 -35.52
C ARG A 217 47.59 -41.53 -35.42
N PRO A 218 47.38 -42.24 -36.54
CA PRO A 218 46.83 -43.59 -36.52
C PRO A 218 47.95 -44.65 -36.44
N ARG A 219 47.69 -45.75 -35.73
CA ARG A 219 48.34 -47.07 -35.89
C ARG A 219 47.45 -48.17 -35.30
N PRO A 220 47.61 -49.44 -35.70
CA PRO A 220 48.27 -49.96 -36.90
C PRO A 220 47.28 -50.27 -38.03
#